data_AF-A0A2K3LY16-F1
#
_entry.id   AF-A0A2K3LY16-F1
#
_cell.length_a   1.000
_cell.length_b   1.000
_cell.length_c   1.000
_cell.angle_alpha   90.00
_cell.angle_beta   90.00
_cell.angle_gamma   90.00
#
_symmetry.space_group_name_H-M   'P 1'
#
loop_
_entity.id
_entity.type
_entity.pdbx_description
1 polymer ?
#
loop_
_entity_poly.entity_id
_entity_poly.type
_entity_poly.pdbx_seq_one_letter_code
_entity_poly.pdbx_strand_id
1 'polypeptide(L)' 'MKACCGGSGPYHVDEKFCSEPGTTVCADPSKLINWDENHMTEAAYKLIAKGLVEGPFANPSLKSAPFKIT' A
#
# COMPACT_ATOMS: atom_id res chain seq x y z
N MET A 1 -3.48 -2.10 11.84
CA MET A 1 -4.31 -1.53 10.77
C MET A 1 -5.35 -2.60 10.35
N LYS A 2 -6.61 -2.26 10.03
CA LYS A 2 -7.75 -3.09 9.55
C LYS A 2 -8.31 -2.70 8.14
N ALA A 3 -7.85 -3.27 7.03
CA ALA A 3 -8.25 -2.81 5.68
C ALA A 3 -9.70 -3.14 5.39
N CYS A 4 -10.37 -2.25 4.67
CA CYS A 4 -11.63 -2.57 4.05
C CYS A 4 -11.41 -3.69 3.04
N CYS A 5 -12.29 -4.68 3.00
CA CYS A 5 -12.21 -5.74 1.99
C CYS A 5 -12.62 -5.28 0.60
N GLY A 6 -12.84 -3.97 0.43
CA GLY A 6 -13.48 -3.44 -0.76
C GLY A 6 -14.83 -4.11 -1.00
N GLY A 7 -15.20 -4.16 -2.27
CA GLY A 7 -16.46 -4.71 -2.76
C GLY A 7 -16.49 -6.22 -3.00
N SER A 8 -17.69 -6.73 -3.24
CA SER A 8 -17.93 -8.05 -3.81
C SER A 8 -17.72 -8.11 -5.34
N GLY A 9 -17.50 -6.96 -5.99
CA GLY A 9 -17.18 -6.86 -7.40
C GLY A 9 -15.76 -7.30 -7.79
N PRO A 10 -15.45 -7.32 -9.11
CA PRO A 10 -14.13 -7.68 -9.62
C PRO A 10 -13.01 -6.83 -9.01
N TYR A 11 -11.89 -7.47 -8.68
CA TYR A 11 -10.73 -6.83 -8.00
C TYR A 11 -11.06 -6.23 -6.63
N HIS A 12 -12.16 -6.66 -6.00
CA HIS A 12 -12.64 -6.13 -4.73
C HIS A 12 -13.00 -4.65 -4.80
N VAL A 13 -13.52 -4.18 -5.93
CA VAL A 13 -14.03 -2.81 -6.07
C VAL A 13 -15.56 -2.88 -6.14
N ASP A 14 -16.24 -2.11 -5.29
CA ASP A 14 -17.68 -1.83 -5.37
C ASP A 14 -17.86 -0.30 -5.38
N GLU A 15 -19.08 0.17 -5.65
CA GLU A 15 -19.45 1.58 -5.56
C GLU A 15 -19.49 2.13 -4.12
N LYS A 16 -19.24 1.27 -3.12
CA LYS A 16 -19.40 1.59 -1.71
C LYS A 16 -18.10 1.95 -1.03
N PHE A 17 -18.01 3.19 -0.58
CA PHE A 17 -16.87 3.67 0.19
C PHE A 17 -16.72 2.95 1.53
N CYS A 18 -15.47 2.77 1.96
CA CYS A 18 -15.09 2.12 3.21
C CYS A 18 -15.46 2.96 4.44
N SER A 19 -16.75 2.94 4.76
CA SER A 19 -17.46 3.49 5.93
C SER A 19 -18.98 3.41 5.71
N GLU A 20 -19.42 3.04 4.51
CA GLU A 20 -20.83 2.88 4.19
C GLU A 20 -21.42 1.59 4.78
N PRO A 21 -22.73 1.59 5.07
CA PRO A 21 -23.44 0.40 5.54
C PRO A 21 -23.29 -0.79 4.58
N GLY A 22 -22.90 -1.93 5.15
CA GLY A 22 -22.70 -3.19 4.42
C GLY A 22 -21.27 -3.41 3.90
N THR A 23 -20.34 -2.50 4.19
CA THR A 23 -18.91 -2.76 3.96
C THR A 23 -18.33 -3.69 5.03
N THR A 24 -17.31 -4.45 4.66
CA THR A 24 -16.62 -5.39 5.56
C THR A 24 -15.14 -5.07 5.69
N VAL A 25 -14.56 -5.51 6.80
CA VAL A 25 -13.14 -5.36 7.09
C VAL A 25 -12.45 -6.69 6.92
N CYS A 26 -11.32 -6.67 6.26
CA CYS A 26 -10.50 -7.85 6.03
C CYS A 26 -9.73 -8.28 7.27
N ALA A 27 -9.70 -9.59 7.48
CA ALA A 27 -9.07 -10.19 8.65
C ALA A 27 -7.56 -9.94 8.68
N ASP A 28 -6.92 -9.94 7.50
CA ASP A 28 -5.48 -9.73 7.35
C ASP A 28 -5.17 -8.71 6.24
N PRO A 29 -5.02 -7.42 6.60
CA PRO A 29 -4.76 -6.38 5.63
C PRO A 29 -3.32 -6.40 5.08
N SER A 30 -2.41 -7.17 5.67
CA SER A 30 -1.04 -7.25 5.15
C SER A 30 -0.95 -7.96 3.80
N LYS A 31 -2.01 -8.68 3.42
CA LYS A 31 -2.13 -9.41 2.16
C LYS A 31 -2.85 -8.61 1.06
N LEU A 32 -3.21 -7.37 1.34
CA LEU A 32 -3.95 -6.50 0.42
C LEU A 32 -3.12 -5.28 0.06
N ILE A 33 -3.30 -4.82 -1.18
CA ILE A 33 -2.66 -3.59 -1.66
C ILE A 33 -3.42 -2.37 -1.15
N ASN A 34 -4.74 -2.36 -1.31
CA ASN A 34 -5.60 -1.23 -0.96
C ASN A 34 -6.15 -1.37 0.47
N TRP A 35 -6.16 -0.26 1.18
CA TRP A 35 -6.78 -0.08 2.50
C TRP A 35 -8.24 0.34 2.37
N ASP A 36 -8.46 1.35 1.54
CA ASP A 36 -9.74 1.83 1.03
C ASP A 36 -9.56 2.09 -0.47
N GLU A 37 -10.60 2.58 -1.15
CA GLU A 37 -10.56 2.83 -2.60
C GLU A 37 -9.42 3.78 -3.05
N ASN A 38 -8.89 4.63 -2.15
CA ASN A 38 -7.92 5.67 -2.47
C ASN A 38 -6.52 5.44 -1.87
N HIS A 39 -6.44 4.79 -0.70
CA HIS A 39 -5.23 4.63 0.08
C HIS A 39 -4.77 3.18 0.09
N MET A 40 -3.45 2.99 0.11
CA MET A 40 -2.84 1.67 0.23
C MET A 40 -2.69 1.23 1.69
N THR A 41 -2.56 -0.08 1.90
CA THR A 41 -2.26 -0.63 3.22
C THR A 41 -0.85 -0.26 3.66
N GLU A 42 -0.61 -0.30 4.96
CA GLU A 42 0.74 -0.14 5.53
C GLU A 42 1.76 -1.11 4.90
N ALA A 43 1.34 -2.36 4.64
CA ALA A 43 2.20 -3.36 4.03
C ALA A 43 2.59 -2.98 2.58
N ALA A 44 1.65 -2.47 1.80
CA ALA A 44 1.93 -1.99 0.45
C ALA A 44 2.84 -0.75 0.46
N TYR A 45 2.57 0.24 1.30
CA TYR A 45 3.45 1.39 1.46
C TYR A 45 4.86 1.00 1.90
N LYS A 46 5.01 0.00 2.76
CA LYS A 46 6.32 -0.52 3.18
C LYS A 46 7.11 -1.09 2.01
N LEU A 47 6.47 -1.81 1.10
CA LEU A 47 7.12 -2.34 -0.11
C LEU A 47 7.54 -1.21 -1.06
N ILE A 48 6.68 -0.22 -1.27
CA ILE A 48 7.00 0.98 -2.08
C ILE A 48 8.18 1.72 -1.47
N ALA A 49 8.14 2.03 -0.18
CA ALA A 49 9.21 2.73 0.52
C ALA A 49 10.52 1.95 0.43
N LYS A 50 10.50 0.62 0.61
CA LYS A 50 11.68 -0.22 0.44
C LYS A 50 12.24 -0.13 -0.98
N GLY A 51 11.38 -0.17 -2.01
CA GLY A 51 11.80 -0.01 -3.39
C GLY A 51 12.41 1.37 -3.69
N LEU A 52 11.90 2.43 -3.09
CA LEU A 52 12.41 3.79 -3.27
C LEU A 52 13.73 4.01 -2.53
N VAL A 53 13.82 3.58 -1.27
CA VAL A 53 14.97 3.83 -0.39
C VAL A 53 16.10 2.83 -0.66
N GLU A 54 15.76 1.56 -0.82
CA GLU A 54 16.71 0.45 -0.96
C GLU A 54 16.72 -0.16 -2.37
N GLY A 55 15.91 0.32 -3.29
CA GLY A 55 15.85 -0.18 -4.66
C GLY A 55 16.33 0.85 -5.68
N PRO A 56 16.14 0.54 -6.97
CA PRO A 56 16.50 1.41 -8.08
C PRO A 56 15.37 2.38 -8.47
N PHE A 57 14.29 2.47 -7.69
CA PHE A 57 13.05 3.14 -8.09
C PHE A 57 13.00 4.65 -7.76
N ALA A 58 14.14 5.25 -7.38
CA ALA A 58 14.28 6.67 -7.13
C ALA A 58 15.42 7.27 -7.97
N ASN A 59 15.24 8.48 -8.48
CA ASN A 59 16.27 9.24 -9.19
C ASN A 59 16.30 10.70 -8.67
N PRO A 60 17.41 11.16 -8.04
CA PRO A 60 18.62 10.39 -7.74
C PRO A 60 18.35 9.25 -6.75
N SER A 61 19.26 8.26 -6.73
CA SER A 61 19.18 7.16 -5.76
C SER A 61 19.15 7.71 -4.33
N LEU A 62 18.21 7.23 -3.52
CA LEU A 62 18.11 7.58 -2.10
C LEU A 62 19.08 6.76 -1.23
N LYS A 63 19.69 5.71 -1.79
CA LYS A 63 20.77 5.01 -1.09
C LYS A 63 21.93 5.97 -0.89
N SER A 64 22.45 5.99 0.34
CA SER A 64 23.75 6.60 0.60
C SER A 64 24.78 6.02 -0.37
N ALA A 65 25.53 6.89 -1.04
CA ALA A 65 26.61 6.47 -1.90
C ALA A 65 27.59 5.58 -1.11
N PRO A 66 28.04 4.45 -1.67
CA PRO A 66 28.92 3.52 -0.97
C PRO A 66 30.30 4.11 -0.64
N PHE A 67 30.67 5.23 -1.28
CA PHE A 67 31.89 5.96 -0.96
C PHE A 67 31.58 7.45 -0.76
N LYS A 68 31.99 7.97 0.39
CA LYS A 68 32.16 9.41 0.59
C LYS A 68 33.51 9.78 -0.02
N ILE A 69 33.51 10.66 -1.01
CA ILE A 69 34.75 11.32 -1.46
C ILE A 69 35.05 12.37 -0.38
N THR A 70 35.94 12.02 0.55
CA THR A 70 36.61 12.96 1.46
C THR A 70 37.95 13.35 0.88
#